data_AF-A0A6I5RFM6-F1
#
_entry.id   AF-A0A6I5RFM6-F1
#
_cell.length_a   1.000
_cell.length_b   1.000
_cell.length_c   1.000
_cell.angle_alpha   90.00
_cell.angle_beta   90.00
_cell.angle_gamma   90.00
#
_symmetry.space_group_name_H-M   'P 1'
#
loop_
_entity.id
_entity.type
_entity.pdbx_description
1 polymer ?
#
loop_
_entity_poly.entity_id
_entity_poly.type
_entity_poly.pdbx_seq_one_letter_code
_entity_poly.pdbx_strand_id
1 'polypeptide(L)' 'MFWELCVQYANGTEEVLKVFKDLEVALNCVDRIYAQDGYPMHLAYRVRPACNG' A
#
# COMPACT_ATOMS: atom_id res chain seq x y z
N MET A 1 0.69 -15.66 5.62
CA MET A 1 1.44 -14.82 4.67
C MET A 1 1.07 -13.38 4.99
N PHE A 2 2.03 -12.53 5.26
CA PHE A 2 1.75 -11.12 5.57
C PHE A 2 1.74 -10.30 4.28
N TRP A 3 1.04 -9.17 4.31
CA TRP A 3 0.86 -8.27 3.18
C TRP A 3 1.27 -6.87 3.60
N GLU A 4 2.20 -6.28 2.88
CA GLU A 4 2.69 -4.93 3.14
C GLU A 4 1.98 -3.95 2.23
N LEU A 5 1.34 -2.94 2.83
CA LEU A 5 0.93 -1.74 2.14
C LEU A 5 2.13 -0.81 2.04
N CYS A 6 2.57 -0.57 0.81
CA CYS A 6 3.65 0.33 0.50
C CYS A 6 3.11 1.55 -0.25
N VAL A 7 3.69 2.71 0.01
CA VAL A 7 3.53 3.90 -0.81
C VAL A 7 4.78 4.09 -1.65
N GLN A 8 4.59 4.28 -2.94
CA GLN A 8 5.63 4.62 -3.90
C GLN A 8 5.45 6.08 -4.29
N TYR A 9 6.46 6.89 -4.04
CA TYR A 9 6.47 8.30 -4.41
C TYR A 9 7.08 8.47 -5.81
N ALA A 10 6.72 9.55 -6.51
CA ALA A 10 7.26 9.86 -7.83
C ALA A 10 8.78 10.10 -7.85
N ASN A 11 9.39 10.34 -6.69
CA ASN A 11 10.85 10.46 -6.52
C ASN A 11 11.57 9.09 -6.52
N GLY A 12 10.84 7.98 -6.65
CA GLY A 12 11.38 6.62 -6.64
C GLY A 12 11.53 6.00 -5.25
N THR A 13 11.19 6.74 -4.18
CA THR A 13 11.17 6.21 -2.82
C THR A 13 9.95 5.32 -2.61
N GLU A 14 10.15 4.18 -1.96
CA GLU A 14 9.10 3.29 -1.51
C GLU A 14 9.17 3.14 0.00
N GLU A 15 8.04 3.30 0.68
CA GLU A 15 7.93 3.16 2.14
C GLU A 15 6.81 2.20 2.52
N VAL A 16 7.06 1.35 3.52
CA VAL A 16 6.05 0.46 4.08
C VAL A 16 5.25 1.24 5.11
N LEU A 17 3.96 1.43 4.84
CA LEU A 17 3.06 2.14 5.74
C LEU A 17 2.50 1.20 6.80
N LYS A 18 2.10 -0.01 6.39
CA LYS A 18 1.41 -0.94 7.28
C LYS A 18 1.52 -2.37 6.79
N VAL A 19 1.48 -3.30 7.74
CA VAL A 19 1.46 -4.74 7.46
C VAL A 19 0.12 -5.33 7.91
N PHE A 20 -0.44 -6.17 7.06
CA PHE A 20 -1.71 -6.85 7.24
C PHE A 20 -1.49 -8.36 7.22
N LYS A 21 -2.33 -9.09 7.94
CA LYS A 21 -2.39 -10.56 7.86
C LYS A 21 -3.28 -11.04 6.71
N ASP A 22 -4.24 -10.22 6.30
CA ASP A 22 -5.24 -10.52 5.27
C ASP A 22 -5.09 -9.62 4.06
N LEU A 23 -5.07 -10.23 2.87
CA LEU A 23 -4.96 -9.52 1.60
C LEU A 23 -6.16 -8.60 1.36
N GLU A 24 -7.37 -9.09 1.60
CA GLU A 24 -8.60 -8.32 1.38
C GLU A 24 -8.64 -7.06 2.24
N VAL A 25 -8.14 -7.14 3.48
CA VAL A 25 -8.05 -5.98 4.37
C VAL A 25 -7.02 -4.98 3.85
N ALA A 26 -5.87 -5.46 3.36
CA ALA A 26 -4.85 -4.59 2.76
C ALA A 26 -5.39 -3.87 1.51
N LEU A 27 -6.07 -4.58 0.62
CA LEU A 27 -6.67 -4.01 -0.60
C LEU A 27 -7.80 -3.01 -0.28
N ASN A 28 -8.68 -3.35 0.66
CA ASN A 28 -9.73 -2.44 1.12
C ASN A 28 -9.13 -1.17 1.76
N CYS A 29 -8.01 -1.30 2.47
CA CYS A 29 -7.31 -0.14 3.02
C CYS A 29 -6.79 0.78 1.90
N VAL A 30 -6.23 0.24 0.81
CA VAL A 30 -5.81 1.02 -0.36
C VAL A 30 -6.99 1.75 -0.99
N ASP A 31 -8.09 1.04 -1.22
CA ASP A 31 -9.30 1.61 -1.82
C ASP A 31 -9.86 2.76 -0.98
N ARG A 32 -9.90 2.59 0.35
CA ARG A 32 -10.29 3.64 1.29
C ARG A 32 -9.37 4.84 1.30
N ILE A 33 -8.06 4.64 1.09
CA ILE A 33 -7.12 5.76 0.98
C ILE A 33 -7.41 6.54 -0.30
N TYR A 34 -7.52 5.86 -1.45
CA TYR A 34 -7.89 6.52 -2.71
C TYR A 34 -9.27 7.19 -2.68
N ALA A 35 -10.23 6.63 -1.93
CA ALA A 35 -11.54 7.24 -1.75
C ALA A 35 -11.51 8.52 -0.88
N GLN A 36 -10.57 8.62 0.06
CA GLN A 36 -10.43 9.77 0.97
C GLN A 36 -9.52 10.87 0.41
N ASP A 37 -8.32 10.50 -0.07
CA ASP A 37 -7.31 11.43 -0.61
C ASP A 37 -7.50 11.72 -2.11
N GLY A 38 -8.37 10.96 -2.79
CA GLY A 38 -8.45 10.95 -4.25
C GLY A 38 -7.33 10.14 -4.89
N TYR A 39 -7.12 10.33 -6.19
CA TYR A 39 -6.05 9.67 -6.96
C TYR A 39 -4.88 10.65 -7.19
N PRO A 40 -3.92 10.74 -6.26
CA PRO A 40 -2.76 11.60 -6.42
C PRO A 40 -1.87 11.10 -7.55
N MET A 41 -1.45 12.00 -8.45
CA MET A 41 -0.56 11.66 -9.57
C MET A 41 0.91 11.48 -9.15
N HIS A 42 1.29 11.91 -7.95
CA HIS A 42 2.68 11.95 -7.47
C HIS A 42 3.02 10.82 -6.50
N LEU A 43 2.05 9.95 -6.16
CA LEU A 43 2.27 8.79 -5.32
C LEU A 43 1.30 7.66 -5.69
N ALA A 44 1.69 6.43 -5.44
CA ALA A 44 0.90 5.24 -5.69
C ALA A 44 0.96 4.30 -4.49
N TYR A 45 -0.21 3.83 -4.04
CA TYR A 45 -0.31 2.80 -3.02
C TYR A 45 -0.32 1.41 -3.67
N ARG A 46 0.52 0.50 -3.17
CA ARG A 46 0.60 -0.89 -3.64
C ARG A 46 0.59 -1.86 -2.47
N VAL A 47 -0.03 -3.02 -2.67
CA VAL A 47 0.04 -4.15 -1.73
C VAL A 47 1.00 -5.17 -2.31
N ARG A 48 1.98 -5.60 -1.52
CA ARG A 48 2.91 -6.67 -1.89
C ARG A 48 2.97 -7.74 -0.80
N PRO A 49 3.24 -9.00 -1.15
CA PRO A 49 3.46 -10.01 -0.13
C PRO A 49 4.73 -9.69 0.65
N ALA A 50 4.65 -9.73 1.98
CA ALA A 50 5.82 -9.67 2.83
C ALA A 50 6.54 -11.02 2.70
N CYS A 51 7.57 -11.08 1.88
CA CYS A 51 8.53 -12.16 1.95
C CYS A 51 9.36 -11.92 3.20
N ASN A 52 8.99 -12.57 4.30
CA ASN A 52 9.92 -12.74 5.42
C ASN A 52 11.16 -13.43 4.84
N GLY A 53 12.24 -12.68 4.67
CA GLY A 53 13.58 -13.21 4.42
C GLY A 53 14.13 -13.91 5.65
#